data_AF-A0A6P8WN17-F1
#
_entry.id   AF-A0A6P8WN17-F1
#
_cell.length_a   1.000
_cell.length_b   1.000
_cell.length_c   1.000
_cell.angle_alpha   90.00
_cell.angle_beta   90.00
_cell.angle_gamma   90.00
#
_symmetry.space_group_name_H-M   'P 1'
#
loop_
_entity.id
_entity.type
_entity.pdbx_description
1 polymer ?
#
loop_
_entity_poly.entity_id
_entity_poly.type
_entity_poly.pdbx_seq_one_letter_code
_entity_poly.pdbx_strand_id
1 'polypeptide(L)'
;MLANIALQTVLKSSVGVFRGSGCSALTAAPRLTGGCFAIAPPVRHYARVVKKKKTGPVSQLSDLPPTMLKSGYAAVPLLQTTDDVVKRLLSLELASHSDKLQLKREQLIAKVQRDENDYTSVEVRVAILTAKIRNFQEHLQKHKKDKSNKRRMLMDIDRRKKLLKNLRLVNYDAFEKVCEQLGITYSFPPEYYRRVTHRWLAKKALCIKVFQEVQKQKAEQRLMMQSLAPADPKAAKTASV
;
A
#
# COMPACT_ATOMS: atom_id res chain seq x y z
N MET A 1 2.23 46.93 37.22
CA MET A 1 3.09 45.85 37.75
C MET A 1 3.22 44.76 36.67
N LEU A 2 3.75 45.11 35.50
CA LEU A 2 5.12 44.83 35.03
C LEU A 2 5.43 43.33 34.81
N ALA A 3 5.92 43.09 33.60
CA ALA A 3 6.16 41.84 32.89
C ALA A 3 7.17 40.89 33.55
N ASN A 4 7.21 39.64 33.09
CA ASN A 4 8.47 39.00 32.68
C ASN A 4 8.23 37.79 31.77
N ILE A 5 8.46 38.05 30.48
CA ILE A 5 8.74 37.10 29.41
C ILE A 5 10.22 36.71 29.56
N ALA A 6 10.52 35.45 29.82
CA ALA A 6 11.90 34.96 29.80
C ALA A 6 12.16 34.20 28.50
N LEU A 7 12.78 34.93 27.56
CA LEU A 7 13.49 34.42 26.40
C LEU A 7 14.74 33.67 26.88
N GLN A 8 14.98 32.46 26.37
CA GLN A 8 16.33 31.92 26.27
C GLN A 8 16.65 31.65 24.80
N THR A 9 17.34 32.63 24.24
CA THR A 9 18.19 32.53 23.06
C THR A 9 19.48 31.82 23.46
N VAL A 10 19.83 30.73 22.78
CA VAL A 10 21.21 30.25 22.72
C VAL A 10 21.62 30.12 21.26
N LEU A 11 22.45 31.08 20.88
CA LEU A 11 23.30 31.11 19.71
C LEU A 11 24.28 29.94 19.73
N LYS A 12 24.48 29.28 18.58
CA LYS A 12 25.83 28.94 18.07
C LYS A 12 25.78 28.43 16.62
N SER A 13 26.38 29.26 15.75
CA SER A 13 27.26 28.94 14.62
C SER A 13 26.78 27.89 13.60
N SER A 14 26.29 28.31 12.43
CA SER A 14 27.09 28.69 11.24
C SER A 14 28.05 27.59 10.77
N VAL A 15 27.72 26.91 9.67
CA VAL A 15 28.41 27.02 8.37
C VAL A 15 27.66 26.09 7.41
N GLY A 16 27.12 26.68 6.35
CA GLY A 16 26.40 25.99 5.29
C GLY A 16 26.15 26.95 4.15
N VAL A 17 27.23 27.53 3.62
CA VAL A 17 27.17 28.45 2.48
C VAL A 17 26.96 27.63 1.21
N PHE A 18 25.74 27.77 0.71
CA PHE A 18 25.40 27.59 -0.69
C PHE A 18 25.97 28.78 -1.48
N ARG A 19 26.82 28.53 -2.48
CA ARG A 19 26.68 29.06 -3.85
C ARG A 19 27.96 28.81 -4.64
N GLY A 20 27.79 28.12 -5.75
CA GLY A 20 28.67 28.33 -6.90
C GLY A 20 28.43 29.71 -7.48
N SER A 21 29.52 30.37 -7.85
CA SER A 21 29.58 31.35 -8.92
C SER A 21 31.05 31.43 -9.31
N GLY A 22 31.32 31.28 -10.60
CA GLY A 22 32.68 31.32 -11.13
C GLY A 22 33.34 32.67 -10.90
N CYS A 23 34.66 32.66 -10.85
CA CYS A 23 35.49 33.71 -11.42
C CYS A 23 36.91 33.19 -11.63
N SER A 24 37.44 33.62 -12.76
CA SER A 24 38.74 33.42 -13.37
C SER A 24 39.94 33.73 -12.46
N ALA A 25 40.99 32.92 -12.58
CA ALA A 25 42.37 33.38 -12.38
C ALA A 25 43.30 32.62 -13.32
N LEU A 26 43.86 33.37 -14.26
CA LEU A 26 45.02 33.03 -15.08
C LEU A 26 46.23 32.85 -14.17
N THR A 27 46.95 31.73 -14.29
CA THR A 27 48.39 31.72 -14.03
C THR A 27 49.09 30.75 -14.98
N ALA A 28 49.91 31.37 -15.84
CA ALA A 28 51.19 30.91 -16.39
C ALA A 28 51.33 29.45 -16.84
N ALA A 29 51.42 29.27 -18.16
CA ALA A 29 52.20 28.18 -18.75
C ALA A 29 53.71 28.40 -18.50
N PRO A 30 54.51 27.32 -18.43
CA PRO A 30 55.49 27.15 -19.51
C PRO A 30 55.55 25.73 -20.09
N ARG A 31 55.58 25.73 -21.43
CA ARG A 31 56.26 24.85 -22.39
C ARG A 31 56.63 23.40 -21.99
N LEU A 32 55.85 22.50 -22.58
CA LEU A 32 56.23 21.30 -23.35
C LEU A 32 57.64 20.72 -23.16
N THR A 33 57.72 19.52 -22.56
CA THR A 33 58.45 18.37 -23.13
C THR A 33 57.96 17.08 -22.44
N GLY A 34 57.64 16.05 -23.24
CA GLY A 34 57.52 14.67 -22.77
C GLY A 34 56.10 14.11 -22.61
N GLY A 35 55.69 13.29 -23.58
CA GLY A 35 54.75 12.17 -23.39
C GLY A 35 53.32 12.51 -22.97
N CYS A 36 52.44 12.75 -23.95
CA CYS A 36 50.99 12.79 -23.72
C CYS A 36 50.46 11.37 -23.44
N PHE A 37 50.39 10.98 -22.17
CA PHE A 37 49.49 9.91 -21.72
C PHE A 37 48.70 10.44 -20.52
N ALA A 38 47.75 11.33 -20.81
CA ALA A 38 46.66 11.57 -19.88
C ALA A 38 45.83 10.29 -19.82
N ILE A 39 46.08 9.44 -18.81
CA ILE A 39 45.18 8.34 -18.46
C ILE A 39 43.86 9.02 -18.11
N ALA A 40 42.89 8.97 -19.02
CA ALA A 40 41.53 9.41 -18.73
C ALA A 40 41.08 8.67 -17.45
N PRO A 41 40.55 9.37 -16.43
CA PRO A 41 40.05 8.67 -15.25
C PRO A 41 39.04 7.63 -15.73
N PRO A 42 39.09 6.38 -15.24
CA PRO A 42 38.20 5.35 -15.71
C PRO A 42 36.77 5.83 -15.46
N VAL A 43 36.09 6.22 -16.55
CA VAL A 43 34.68 6.56 -16.53
C VAL A 43 34.01 5.26 -16.15
N ARG A 44 33.69 5.11 -14.86
CA ARG A 44 32.90 4.00 -14.37
C ARG A 44 31.54 4.14 -15.05
N HIS A 45 31.40 3.53 -16.22
CA HIS A 45 30.14 3.28 -16.87
C HIS A 45 29.42 2.24 -16.03
N TYR A 46 28.93 2.61 -14.84
CA TYR A 46 27.87 1.85 -14.21
C TYR A 46 26.71 1.93 -15.20
N ALA A 47 26.47 0.84 -15.93
CA ALA A 47 25.24 0.70 -16.70
C ALA A 47 24.10 1.01 -15.73
N ARG A 48 23.44 2.16 -15.93
CA ARG A 48 22.37 2.58 -15.04
C ARG A 48 21.27 1.54 -15.25
N VAL A 49 21.06 0.65 -14.27
CA VAL A 49 20.05 -0.41 -14.35
C VAL A 49 18.76 0.24 -14.85
N VAL A 50 18.30 -0.18 -16.03
CA VAL A 50 17.05 0.31 -16.60
C VAL A 50 15.97 -0.10 -15.62
N LYS A 51 15.52 0.87 -14.81
CA LYS A 51 14.41 0.66 -13.89
C LYS A 51 13.20 0.41 -14.79
N LYS A 52 12.84 -0.87 -15.00
CA LYS A 52 11.54 -1.22 -15.57
C LYS A 52 10.50 -0.42 -14.79
N LYS A 53 9.76 0.46 -15.48
CA LYS A 53 8.63 1.15 -14.85
C LYS A 53 7.76 0.02 -14.32
N LYS A 54 7.56 -0.04 -12.99
CA LYS A 54 6.58 -0.98 -12.42
C LYS A 54 5.29 -0.73 -13.19
N THR A 55 4.81 -1.75 -13.92
CA THR A 55 3.46 -1.76 -14.43
C THR A 55 2.56 -1.43 -13.24
N GLY A 56 1.88 -0.29 -13.32
CA GLY A 56 0.97 0.11 -12.25
C GLY A 56 -0.11 -0.97 -12.08
N PRO A 57 -0.77 -1.03 -10.92
CA PRO A 57 -1.98 -1.86 -10.81
C PRO A 57 -2.94 -1.49 -11.93
N VAL A 58 -3.56 -2.52 -12.51
CA VAL A 58 -4.54 -2.36 -13.58
C VAL A 58 -5.67 -1.45 -13.07
N SER A 59 -6.06 -0.46 -13.88
CA SER A 59 -7.17 0.43 -13.55
C SER A 59 -8.43 -0.38 -13.30
N GLN A 60 -9.19 -0.04 -12.27
CA GLN A 60 -10.49 -0.65 -11.99
C GLN A 60 -11.45 -0.48 -13.18
N LEU A 61 -11.28 0.55 -14.01
CA LEU A 61 -12.14 0.78 -15.17
C LEU A 61 -11.80 -0.10 -16.38
N SER A 62 -10.71 -0.87 -16.33
CA SER A 62 -10.26 -1.69 -17.47
C SER A 62 -11.24 -2.80 -17.85
N ASP A 63 -12.00 -3.35 -16.89
CA ASP A 63 -12.98 -4.40 -17.20
C ASP A 63 -14.25 -3.87 -17.89
N LEU A 64 -14.43 -2.55 -18.04
CA LEU A 64 -15.58 -1.97 -18.73
C LEU A 64 -15.32 -1.91 -20.23
N PRO A 65 -16.08 -2.63 -21.07
CA PRO A 65 -15.93 -2.50 -22.51
C PRO A 65 -16.42 -1.12 -22.98
N PRO A 66 -15.75 -0.49 -23.96
CA PRO A 66 -16.09 0.85 -24.43
C PRO A 66 -17.47 0.90 -25.10
N THR A 67 -17.94 -0.22 -25.66
CA THR A 67 -19.26 -0.34 -26.29
C THR A 67 -20.42 -0.40 -25.30
N MET A 68 -20.15 -0.57 -24.00
CA MET A 68 -21.20 -0.60 -22.98
C MET A 68 -21.89 0.76 -22.89
N LEU A 69 -23.17 0.76 -22.53
CA LEU A 69 -23.95 1.99 -22.43
C LEU A 69 -23.75 2.69 -21.08
N LYS A 70 -23.98 4.00 -21.07
CA LYS A 70 -24.11 4.80 -19.84
C LYS A 70 -25.29 4.29 -19.00
N SER A 71 -25.20 4.38 -17.67
CA SER A 71 -26.17 3.77 -16.72
C SER A 71 -27.62 4.16 -16.98
N GLY A 72 -27.90 5.45 -17.21
CA GLY A 72 -29.27 5.96 -17.39
C GLY A 72 -29.98 5.51 -18.67
N TYR A 73 -29.28 4.96 -19.66
CA TYR A 73 -29.85 4.62 -20.96
C TYR A 73 -30.03 3.12 -21.19
N ALA A 74 -29.47 2.28 -20.30
CA ALA A 74 -29.52 0.83 -20.45
C ALA A 74 -30.96 0.26 -20.40
N ALA A 75 -31.86 0.89 -19.65
CA ALA A 75 -33.23 0.43 -19.45
C ALA A 75 -34.22 0.89 -20.53
N VAL A 76 -33.78 1.67 -21.53
CA VAL A 76 -34.68 2.27 -22.52
C VAL A 76 -35.00 1.26 -23.63
N PRO A 77 -36.27 0.84 -23.84
CA PRO A 77 -36.63 -0.19 -24.83
C PRO A 77 -36.34 0.22 -26.29
N LEU A 78 -36.43 1.51 -26.59
CA LEU A 78 -36.22 2.07 -27.94
C LEU A 78 -34.78 1.93 -28.46
N LEU A 79 -33.85 1.46 -27.64
CA LEU A 79 -32.44 1.42 -28.01
C LEU A 79 -32.10 0.32 -29.03
N GLN A 80 -32.88 -0.76 -29.08
CA GLN A 80 -32.69 -1.84 -30.06
C GLN A 80 -32.98 -1.35 -31.48
N THR A 81 -33.92 -0.42 -31.63
CA THR A 81 -34.36 0.15 -32.91
C THR A 81 -33.51 1.34 -33.37
N THR A 82 -32.70 1.94 -32.49
CA THR A 82 -31.90 3.13 -32.84
C THR A 82 -30.68 2.81 -33.69
N ASP A 83 -30.23 3.82 -34.44
CA ASP A 83 -29.03 3.75 -35.28
C ASP A 83 -27.76 3.51 -34.47
N ASP A 84 -26.77 2.88 -35.11
CA ASP A 84 -25.50 2.56 -34.46
C ASP A 84 -24.68 3.80 -34.06
N VAL A 85 -24.87 4.92 -34.77
CA VAL A 85 -24.27 6.22 -34.41
C VAL A 85 -24.79 6.69 -33.05
N VAL A 86 -26.11 6.61 -32.84
CA VAL A 86 -26.75 6.99 -31.57
C VAL A 86 -26.29 6.06 -30.45
N LYS A 87 -26.20 4.75 -30.70
CA LYS A 87 -25.64 3.78 -29.74
C LYS A 87 -24.21 4.15 -29.34
N ARG A 88 -23.36 4.57 -30.29
CA ARG A 88 -21.99 5.01 -30.01
C ARG A 88 -21.94 6.28 -29.16
N LEU A 89 -22.80 7.28 -29.41
CA LEU A 89 -22.89 8.50 -28.61
C LEU A 89 -23.30 8.23 -27.15
N LEU A 90 -24.13 7.21 -26.94
CA LEU A 90 -24.60 6.78 -25.61
C LEU A 90 -23.66 5.76 -24.94
N SER A 91 -22.62 5.31 -25.64
CA SER A 91 -21.64 4.33 -25.14
C SER A 91 -20.58 4.95 -24.21
N LEU A 92 -19.82 4.08 -23.53
CA LEU A 92 -18.70 4.44 -22.66
C LEU A 92 -17.45 4.90 -23.39
N GLU A 93 -17.36 4.63 -24.69
CA GLU A 93 -16.28 5.15 -25.54
C GLU A 93 -16.21 6.68 -25.44
N LEU A 94 -17.37 7.33 -25.57
CA LEU A 94 -17.54 8.78 -25.55
C LEU A 94 -18.02 9.33 -24.19
N ALA A 95 -18.08 8.48 -23.16
CA ALA A 95 -18.53 8.88 -21.83
C ALA A 95 -17.44 9.55 -21.01
N SER A 96 -17.87 10.40 -20.07
CA SER A 96 -16.98 11.06 -19.12
C SER A 96 -16.39 10.06 -18.12
N HIS A 97 -15.30 10.43 -17.45
CA HIS A 97 -14.72 9.58 -16.38
C HIS A 97 -15.70 9.37 -15.22
N SER A 98 -16.54 10.36 -14.92
CA SER A 98 -17.60 10.25 -13.91
C SER A 98 -18.63 9.19 -14.26
N ASP A 99 -19.05 9.09 -15.52
CA ASP A 99 -20.05 8.10 -15.95
C ASP A 99 -19.50 6.67 -15.79
N LYS A 100 -18.23 6.47 -16.16
CA LYS A 100 -17.53 5.19 -15.98
C LYS A 100 -17.44 4.79 -14.50
N LEU A 101 -17.16 5.77 -13.63
CA LEU A 101 -17.13 5.57 -12.19
C LEU A 101 -18.51 5.26 -11.60
N GLN A 102 -19.57 5.90 -12.12
CA GLN A 102 -20.93 5.63 -11.70
C GLN A 102 -21.31 4.18 -11.99
N LEU A 103 -21.04 3.69 -13.20
CA LEU A 103 -21.30 2.28 -13.55
C LEU A 103 -20.46 1.31 -12.72
N LYS A 104 -19.16 1.57 -12.52
CA LYS A 104 -18.35 0.72 -11.62
C LYS A 104 -18.86 0.73 -10.20
N ARG A 105 -19.35 1.87 -9.71
CA ARG A 105 -19.97 1.96 -8.38
C ARG A 105 -21.23 1.10 -8.33
N GLU A 106 -22.13 1.21 -9.30
CA GLU A 106 -23.36 0.41 -9.38
C GLU A 106 -23.04 -1.09 -9.46
N GLN A 107 -22.06 -1.51 -10.27
CA GLN A 107 -21.60 -2.91 -10.32
C GLN A 107 -21.07 -3.43 -8.98
N LEU A 108 -20.40 -2.58 -8.19
CA LEU A 108 -19.92 -2.98 -6.87
C LEU A 108 -21.04 -3.00 -5.82
N ILE A 109 -22.05 -2.14 -5.95
CA ILE A 109 -23.23 -2.13 -5.09
C ILE A 109 -24.05 -3.40 -5.35
N ALA A 110 -24.32 -3.73 -6.62
CA ALA A 110 -25.10 -4.89 -7.02
C ALA A 110 -24.55 -6.22 -6.47
N LYS A 111 -23.24 -6.33 -6.30
CA LYS A 111 -22.56 -7.51 -5.73
C LYS A 111 -22.85 -7.74 -4.24
N VAL A 112 -23.26 -6.70 -3.53
CA VAL A 112 -23.19 -6.63 -2.07
C VAL A 112 -24.53 -6.21 -1.45
N GLN A 113 -25.40 -5.57 -2.23
CA GLN A 113 -26.75 -5.17 -1.82
C GLN A 113 -27.59 -6.38 -1.41
N ARG A 114 -28.52 -6.16 -0.47
CA ARG A 114 -29.49 -7.18 -0.04
C ARG A 114 -30.68 -7.23 -0.99
N ASP A 115 -31.21 -6.04 -1.30
CA ASP A 115 -32.32 -5.82 -2.21
C ASP A 115 -31.89 -4.85 -3.32
N GLU A 116 -32.63 -4.83 -4.43
CA GLU A 116 -32.30 -3.99 -5.59
C GLU A 116 -32.35 -2.48 -5.29
N ASN A 117 -33.18 -2.07 -4.33
CA ASN A 117 -33.40 -0.66 -3.95
C ASN A 117 -32.64 -0.25 -2.68
N ASP A 118 -31.72 -1.08 -2.19
CA ASP A 118 -30.94 -0.76 -0.99
C ASP A 118 -29.71 0.11 -1.33
N TYR A 119 -29.76 1.37 -0.89
CA TYR A 119 -28.67 2.34 -1.08
C TYR A 119 -27.99 2.78 0.22
N THR A 120 -28.55 2.43 1.39
CA THR A 120 -28.18 3.04 2.67
C THR A 120 -27.56 2.06 3.67
N SER A 121 -27.65 0.75 3.40
CA SER A 121 -27.04 -0.28 4.24
C SER A 121 -25.53 -0.10 4.43
N VAL A 122 -25.01 -0.77 5.44
CA VAL A 122 -23.58 -0.66 5.79
C VAL A 122 -22.72 -1.29 4.70
N GLU A 123 -23.18 -2.41 4.15
CA GLU A 123 -22.56 -3.17 3.08
C GLU A 123 -22.42 -2.30 1.81
N VAL A 124 -23.51 -1.66 1.39
CA VAL A 124 -23.53 -0.78 0.21
C VAL A 124 -22.63 0.43 0.41
N ARG A 125 -22.65 1.06 1.60
CA ARG A 125 -21.72 2.16 1.93
C ARG A 125 -20.25 1.73 1.85
N VAL A 126 -19.92 0.51 2.26
CA VAL A 126 -18.56 -0.05 2.12
C VAL A 126 -18.18 -0.22 0.64
N ALA A 127 -19.10 -0.70 -0.20
CA ALA A 127 -18.88 -0.83 -1.65
C ALA A 127 -18.62 0.55 -2.30
N ILE A 128 -19.42 1.56 -1.96
CA ILE A 128 -19.27 2.94 -2.46
C ILE A 128 -17.90 3.52 -2.08
N LEU A 129 -17.50 3.39 -0.80
CA LEU A 129 -16.19 3.86 -0.36
C LEU A 129 -15.06 3.12 -1.07
N THR A 130 -15.23 1.82 -1.34
CA THR A 130 -14.23 1.02 -2.05
C THR A 130 -14.04 1.49 -3.48
N ALA A 131 -15.11 1.82 -4.21
CA ALA A 131 -15.04 2.43 -5.54
C ALA A 131 -14.26 3.76 -5.51
N LYS A 132 -14.57 4.64 -4.53
CA LYS A 132 -13.87 5.93 -4.37
C LYS A 132 -12.38 5.75 -4.05
N ILE A 133 -12.04 4.84 -3.15
CA ILE A 133 -10.65 4.57 -2.75
C ILE A 133 -9.83 4.09 -3.95
N ARG A 134 -10.36 3.15 -4.74
CA ARG A 134 -9.69 2.64 -5.95
C ARG A 134 -9.45 3.76 -6.98
N ASN A 135 -10.44 4.63 -7.21
CA ASN A 135 -10.25 5.80 -8.08
C ASN A 135 -9.17 6.77 -7.55
N PHE A 136 -9.14 7.05 -6.24
CA PHE A 136 -8.07 7.87 -5.65
C PHE A 136 -6.69 7.22 -5.78
N GLN A 137 -6.60 5.90 -5.65
CA GLN A 137 -5.35 5.18 -5.83
C GLN A 137 -4.79 5.37 -7.25
N GLU A 138 -5.62 5.29 -8.28
CA GLU A 138 -5.22 5.54 -9.67
C GLU A 138 -4.77 6.99 -9.90
N HIS A 139 -5.54 7.96 -9.38
CA HIS A 139 -5.18 9.39 -9.48
C HIS A 139 -3.83 9.69 -8.82
N LEU A 140 -3.60 9.18 -7.61
CA LEU A 140 -2.37 9.44 -6.84
C LEU A 140 -1.14 8.74 -7.40
N GLN A 141 -1.31 7.67 -8.19
CA GLN A 141 -0.20 7.06 -8.92
C GLN A 141 0.35 8.00 -9.99
N LYS A 142 -0.54 8.69 -10.71
CA LYS A 142 -0.19 9.74 -11.68
C LYS A 142 0.28 11.01 -10.97
N HIS A 143 -0.43 11.44 -9.92
CA HIS A 143 -0.23 12.71 -9.22
C HIS A 143 0.23 12.52 -7.76
N LYS A 144 1.49 12.09 -7.58
CA LYS A 144 2.04 11.74 -6.26
C LYS A 144 2.16 12.91 -5.26
N LYS A 145 2.19 14.15 -5.76
CA LYS A 145 2.35 15.36 -4.95
C LYS A 145 1.04 15.92 -4.40
N ASP A 146 -0.11 15.45 -4.89
CA ASP A 146 -1.42 15.91 -4.44
C ASP A 146 -1.73 15.43 -3.01
N LYS A 147 -1.60 16.34 -2.04
CA LYS A 147 -1.82 16.04 -0.61
C LYS A 147 -3.30 16.04 -0.24
N SER A 148 -4.10 16.86 -0.91
CA SER A 148 -5.53 17.00 -0.62
C SER A 148 -6.28 15.72 -0.92
N ASN A 149 -6.06 15.13 -2.09
CA ASN A 149 -6.68 13.86 -2.46
C ASN A 149 -6.10 12.68 -1.67
N LYS A 150 -4.80 12.70 -1.34
CA LYS A 150 -4.21 11.69 -0.44
C LYS A 150 -4.87 11.72 0.94
N ARG A 151 -5.12 12.91 1.51
CA ARG A 151 -5.83 13.06 2.79
C ARG A 151 -7.24 12.49 2.70
N ARG A 152 -8.01 12.86 1.66
CA ARG A 152 -9.37 12.35 1.43
C ARG A 152 -9.40 10.82 1.34
N MET A 153 -8.49 10.22 0.56
CA MET A 153 -8.37 8.78 0.44
C MET A 153 -8.10 8.09 1.78
N LEU A 154 -7.19 8.63 2.60
CA LEU A 154 -6.90 8.07 3.93
C LEU A 154 -8.11 8.15 4.86
N MET A 155 -8.84 9.27 4.85
CA MET A 155 -10.07 9.43 5.62
C MET A 155 -11.15 8.43 5.19
N ASP A 156 -11.29 8.17 3.89
CA ASP A 156 -12.25 7.19 3.37
C ASP A 156 -11.85 5.75 3.73
N ILE A 157 -10.55 5.43 3.73
CA ILE A 157 -10.04 4.13 4.20
C ILE A 157 -10.42 3.91 5.67
N ASP A 158 -10.21 4.91 6.53
CA ASP A 158 -10.52 4.80 7.95
C ASP A 158 -12.02 4.75 8.21
N ARG A 159 -12.82 5.52 7.46
CA ARG A 159 -14.28 5.42 7.49
C ARG A 159 -14.75 4.03 7.11
N ARG A 160 -14.20 3.45 6.05
CA ARG A 160 -14.51 2.07 5.61
C ARG A 160 -14.15 1.05 6.69
N LYS A 161 -12.98 1.18 7.32
CA LYS A 161 -12.57 0.31 8.44
C LYS A 161 -13.55 0.39 9.62
N LYS A 162 -14.04 1.60 9.96
CA LYS A 162 -15.04 1.79 11.00
C LYS A 162 -16.37 1.10 10.66
N LEU A 163 -16.83 1.23 9.41
CA LEU A 163 -18.03 0.53 8.96
C LEU A 163 -17.88 -0.99 9.01
N LEU A 164 -16.75 -1.54 8.55
CA LEU A 164 -16.46 -2.97 8.64
C LEU A 164 -16.39 -3.47 10.09
N LYS A 165 -15.81 -2.69 11.00
CA LYS A 165 -15.83 -3.00 12.44
C LYS A 165 -17.26 -3.11 12.96
N ASN A 166 -18.12 -2.15 12.63
CA ASN A 166 -19.51 -2.15 13.06
C ASN A 166 -20.29 -3.32 12.46
N LEU A 167 -20.11 -3.57 11.16
CA LEU A 167 -20.78 -4.65 10.44
C LEU A 167 -20.43 -6.00 11.06
N ARG A 168 -19.15 -6.24 11.34
CA ARG A 168 -18.69 -7.45 12.02
C ARG A 168 -19.30 -7.68 13.41
N LEU A 169 -19.60 -6.61 14.16
CA LEU A 169 -20.23 -6.71 15.48
C LEU A 169 -21.72 -7.02 15.40
N VAL A 170 -22.39 -6.54 14.34
CA VAL A 170 -23.84 -6.66 14.18
C VAL A 170 -24.23 -7.93 13.42
N ASN A 171 -23.57 -8.22 12.30
CA ASN A 171 -23.84 -9.38 11.46
C ASN A 171 -22.55 -9.91 10.83
N TYR A 172 -22.12 -11.09 11.27
CA TYR A 172 -20.86 -11.67 10.82
C TYR A 172 -20.93 -12.24 9.40
N ASP A 173 -22.04 -12.88 9.03
CA ASP A 173 -22.21 -13.50 7.72
C ASP A 173 -22.17 -12.45 6.59
N ALA A 174 -22.81 -11.30 6.81
CA ALA A 174 -22.74 -10.17 5.89
C ALA A 174 -21.32 -9.59 5.80
N PHE A 175 -20.57 -9.59 6.90
CA PHE A 175 -19.19 -9.11 6.94
C PHE A 175 -18.27 -9.98 6.08
N GLU A 176 -18.36 -11.30 6.22
CA GLU A 176 -17.57 -12.25 5.44
C GLU A 176 -17.87 -12.11 3.95
N LYS A 177 -19.16 -12.12 3.56
CA LYS A 177 -19.59 -11.92 2.17
C LYS A 177 -19.04 -10.63 1.56
N VAL A 178 -19.11 -9.51 2.28
CA VAL A 178 -18.59 -8.21 1.81
C VAL A 178 -17.07 -8.26 1.63
N CYS A 179 -16.35 -8.89 2.56
CA CYS A 179 -14.90 -9.03 2.50
C CYS A 179 -14.47 -9.88 1.29
N GLU A 180 -15.16 -10.97 1.01
CA GLU A 180 -14.91 -11.84 -0.15
C GLU A 180 -15.23 -11.12 -1.47
N GLN A 181 -16.46 -10.61 -1.63
CA GLN A 181 -16.96 -9.96 -2.84
C GLN A 181 -16.09 -8.76 -3.27
N LEU A 182 -15.62 -7.98 -2.30
CA LEU A 182 -14.82 -6.77 -2.57
C LEU A 182 -13.31 -6.99 -2.49
N GLY A 183 -12.86 -8.18 -2.06
CA GLY A 183 -11.45 -8.51 -1.86
C GLY A 183 -10.79 -7.65 -0.78
N ILE A 184 -11.44 -7.50 0.38
CA ILE A 184 -10.98 -6.66 1.48
C ILE A 184 -10.48 -7.55 2.63
N THR A 185 -9.21 -7.39 3.00
CA THR A 185 -8.67 -8.01 4.21
C THR A 185 -8.86 -7.11 5.42
N TYR A 186 -9.58 -7.60 6.42
CA TYR A 186 -9.76 -6.89 7.69
C TYR A 186 -8.61 -7.22 8.65
N SER A 187 -7.90 -6.19 9.10
CA SER A 187 -6.85 -6.31 10.11
C SER A 187 -7.26 -5.56 11.37
N PHE A 188 -7.07 -6.19 12.52
CA PHE A 188 -7.36 -5.58 13.81
C PHE A 188 -6.37 -4.46 14.11
N PRO A 189 -6.84 -3.34 14.72
CA PRO A 189 -5.94 -2.32 15.20
C PRO A 189 -5.04 -2.88 16.31
N PRO A 190 -3.73 -2.57 16.31
CA PRO A 190 -2.87 -2.94 17.42
C PRO A 190 -3.30 -2.20 18.69
N GLU A 191 -3.05 -2.81 19.84
CA GLU A 191 -3.39 -2.22 21.15
C GLU A 191 -2.66 -0.88 21.39
N TYR A 192 -1.38 -0.80 20.99
CA TYR A 192 -0.54 0.37 21.20
C TYR A 192 0.10 0.87 19.90
N TYR A 193 -0.06 2.16 19.62
CA TYR A 193 0.67 2.85 18.56
C TYR A 193 1.99 3.40 19.10
N ARG A 194 3.09 2.64 18.94
CA ARG A 194 4.44 3.06 19.37
C ARG A 194 5.31 3.40 18.17
N ARG A 195 6.09 4.48 18.27
CA ARG A 195 7.12 4.79 17.27
C ARG A 195 8.26 3.80 17.38
N VAL A 196 8.51 3.08 16.30
CA VAL A 196 9.62 2.14 16.19
C VAL A 196 10.93 2.91 15.98
N THR A 197 11.86 2.80 16.94
CA THR A 197 13.20 3.42 16.87
C THR A 197 14.25 2.39 16.47
N HIS A 198 15.37 2.83 15.88
CA HIS A 198 16.48 1.92 15.49
C HIS A 198 17.01 1.11 16.68
N ARG A 199 17.18 1.75 17.84
CA ARG A 199 17.58 1.07 19.10
C ARG A 199 16.62 -0.04 19.48
N TRP A 200 15.31 0.23 19.42
CA TRP A 200 14.29 -0.77 19.74
C TRP A 200 14.28 -1.93 18.73
N LEU A 201 14.44 -1.65 17.43
CA LEU A 201 14.54 -2.67 16.38
C LEU A 201 15.73 -3.60 16.61
N ALA A 202 16.92 -3.04 16.84
CA ALA A 202 18.13 -3.81 17.10
C ALA A 202 17.98 -4.70 18.34
N LYS A 203 17.47 -4.13 19.44
CA LYS A 203 17.19 -4.88 20.67
C LYS A 203 16.16 -5.99 20.44
N LYS A 204 15.04 -5.69 19.77
CA LYS A 204 13.97 -6.67 19.49
C LYS A 204 14.49 -7.82 18.62
N ALA A 205 15.27 -7.52 17.58
CA ALA A 205 15.87 -8.52 16.70
C ALA A 205 16.85 -9.42 17.44
N LEU A 206 17.71 -8.84 18.29
CA LEU A 206 18.63 -9.60 19.14
C LEU A 206 17.86 -10.53 20.09
N CYS A 207 16.84 -10.02 20.78
CA CYS A 207 16.04 -10.82 21.71
C CYS A 207 15.35 -12.00 21.01
N ILE A 208 14.86 -11.82 19.77
CA ILE A 208 14.25 -12.91 18.99
C ILE A 208 15.30 -13.99 18.68
N LYS A 209 16.51 -13.61 18.26
CA LYS A 209 17.60 -14.56 17.98
C LYS A 209 18.01 -15.33 19.22
N VAL A 210 18.26 -14.62 20.33
CA VAL A 210 18.60 -15.25 21.62
C VAL A 210 17.51 -16.22 22.07
N PHE A 211 16.24 -15.83 21.93
CA PHE A 211 15.12 -16.72 22.26
C PHE A 211 15.14 -17.99 21.41
N GLN A 212 15.34 -17.87 20.09
CA GLN A 212 15.42 -19.02 19.19
C GLN A 212 16.57 -19.97 19.56
N GLU A 213 17.76 -19.43 19.87
CA GLU A 213 18.91 -20.25 20.28
C GLU A 213 18.67 -20.97 21.61
N VAL A 214 18.09 -20.30 22.61
CA VAL A 214 17.74 -20.94 23.88
C VAL A 214 16.71 -22.06 23.69
N GLN A 215 15.74 -21.89 22.78
CA GLN A 215 14.77 -22.96 22.48
C GLN A 215 15.42 -24.17 21.80
N LYS A 216 16.39 -23.95 20.90
CA LYS A 216 17.15 -25.05 20.26
C LYS A 216 17.92 -25.85 21.30
N GLN A 217 18.68 -25.18 22.17
CA GLN A 217 19.45 -25.84 23.23
C GLN A 217 18.54 -26.64 24.18
N LYS A 218 17.38 -26.10 24.56
CA LYS A 218 16.40 -26.82 25.38
C LYS A 218 15.80 -28.03 24.66
N ALA A 219 15.57 -27.94 23.35
CA ALA A 219 15.09 -29.05 22.55
C ALA A 219 16.14 -30.16 22.46
N GLU A 220 17.41 -29.81 22.21
CA GLU A 220 18.55 -30.74 22.21
C GLU A 220 18.71 -31.44 23.56
N GLN A 221 18.65 -30.69 24.66
CA GLN A 221 18.69 -31.24 26.01
C GLN A 221 17.53 -32.20 26.27
N ARG A 222 16.31 -31.88 25.83
CA ARG A 222 15.15 -32.80 25.96
C ARG A 222 15.33 -34.08 25.14
N LEU A 223 15.84 -33.97 23.91
CA LEU A 223 16.13 -35.14 23.07
C LEU A 223 17.21 -36.03 23.71
N MET A 224 18.26 -35.42 24.25
CA MET A 224 19.32 -36.13 24.99
C MET A 224 18.76 -36.84 26.24
N MET A 225 17.88 -36.18 27.00
CA MET A 225 17.23 -36.80 28.16
C MET A 225 16.27 -37.93 27.75
N GLN A 226 15.61 -37.82 26.60
CA GLN A 226 14.75 -38.88 26.05
C GLN A 226 15.57 -40.08 25.56
N SER A 227 16.73 -39.87 24.95
CA SER A 227 17.60 -40.98 24.53
C SER A 227 18.28 -41.67 25.71
N LEU A 228 18.45 -40.97 26.84
CA LEU A 228 18.98 -41.52 28.09
C LEU A 228 17.90 -42.15 28.97
N ALA A 229 16.61 -41.93 28.67
CA ALA A 229 15.52 -42.55 29.43
C ALA A 229 15.48 -44.06 29.13
N PRO A 230 15.59 -44.94 30.14
CA PRO A 230 15.55 -46.38 29.92
C PRO A 230 14.18 -46.80 29.38
N ALA A 231 14.17 -47.75 28.43
CA ALA A 231 12.93 -48.34 27.90
C ALA A 231 12.09 -48.93 29.04
N ASP A 232 10.78 -48.70 29.01
CA ASP A 232 9.86 -49.15 30.06
C ASP A 232 10.10 -50.62 30.43
N PRO A 233 10.34 -50.95 31.72
CA PRO A 233 10.59 -52.32 32.15
C PRO A 233 9.37 -53.26 31.97
N LYS A 234 8.22 -52.71 31.53
CA LYS A 234 6.99 -53.47 31.25
C LYS A 234 7.00 -54.18 29.90
N ALA A 235 7.81 -53.75 28.92
CA ALA A 235 7.94 -54.46 27.63
C ALA A 235 8.90 -55.66 27.69
N ALA A 236 9.82 -55.69 28.66
CA ALA A 236 10.77 -56.80 28.83
C ALA A 236 10.14 -58.06 29.45
N LYS A 237 8.99 -57.93 30.14
CA LYS A 237 8.29 -59.07 30.78
C LYS A 237 7.32 -59.82 29.85
N THR A 238 6.95 -59.24 28.72
CA THR A 238 6.05 -59.87 27.73
C THR A 238 6.80 -60.69 26.66
N ALA A 239 8.13 -60.66 26.65
CA ALA A 239 8.97 -61.43 25.72
C ALA A 239 9.59 -62.69 26.37
N SER A 240 9.23 -63.01 27.61
CA SER A 240 9.77 -64.13 28.39
C SER A 240 8.71 -65.16 28.81
N VAL A 241 7.69 -65.37 27.98
CA VAL A 241 6.72 -66.49 28.06
C VAL A 241 6.55 -67.04 26.66
#